data_AF-A0A385SL54-F1
#
_entry.id   AF-A0A385SL54-F1
#
_cell.length_a   1.000
_cell.length_b   1.000
_cell.length_c   1.000
_cell.angle_alpha   90.00
_cell.angle_beta   90.00
_cell.angle_gamma   90.00
#
_symmetry.space_group_name_H-M   'P 1'
#
loop_
_entity.id
_entity.type
_entity.pdbx_description
1 polymer ?
#
loop_
_entity_poly.entity_id
_entity_poly.type
_entity_poly.pdbx_seq_one_letter_code
_entity_poly.pdbx_strand_id
1 'polypeptide(L)'
;MKKRFCSLVAFALVCTFMNSCTMEVAPDGNPAGKSLTSDADISIQPLSLPAVGQSKVAYYAFDATPSGQGILPLTTFTDNANVVIVFEGTLWELADTVHYNSGWMNNAYYHSKRQVLADIQTLRARGVKVLMNVDDAASWSTATPFTTYNGTAYNATQFASFVNSCVTTVGLDGISLDVEHGATANTNYRNLIAALGAYFGPLSSSPNDKMYTAAVYSGGAPGPNFREVSISQYLNFVMDMAYSTDNFSYWSATLGNSKVMEGYSHQLSNLNTAIANAQWHPNPEKAGIMVFAANVSKSYTDAIFAALTSGGGTPPAGSDITNYGGTLTAQYQTGSPSGEDYTKVIDNSTATKYYTAHAAAWLRFQPTTSNVVVKYTITSGNDVPARDPKNWTLQGSNNGTSWTTLDTQTNQTFASRLLTKTYTFSNSTAYTYYRLNITAVSSGSVMQMSEWELFRN
;
A
#
# COMPACT_ATOMS: atom_id res chain seq x y z
N MET A 1 -25.00 8.85 -68.45
CA MET A 1 -25.57 10.21 -68.38
C MET A 1 -24.48 11.20 -67.97
N LYS A 2 -24.32 12.25 -68.79
CA LYS A 2 -23.71 13.60 -68.60
C LYS A 2 -22.96 13.87 -67.27
N LYS A 3 -21.63 14.14 -67.30
CA LYS A 3 -20.95 15.47 -67.53
C LYS A 3 -21.14 16.43 -66.33
N ARG A 4 -20.18 17.17 -65.75
CA ARG A 4 -18.90 17.79 -66.17
C ARG A 4 -18.23 18.41 -64.90
N PHE A 5 -16.91 18.27 -64.65
CA PHE A 5 -15.77 19.15 -65.03
C PHE A 5 -15.55 20.44 -64.21
N CYS A 6 -14.41 20.55 -63.51
CA CYS A 6 -13.25 21.45 -63.80
C CYS A 6 -12.22 21.33 -62.64
N SER A 7 -10.96 20.89 -62.85
CA SER A 7 -9.81 21.61 -63.45
C SER A 7 -9.32 22.77 -62.55
N LEU A 8 -8.03 22.99 -62.25
CA LEU A 8 -6.76 22.50 -62.83
C LEU A 8 -5.56 23.02 -61.96
N VAL A 9 -4.33 22.50 -62.21
CA VAL A 9 -2.97 23.15 -62.11
C VAL A 9 -2.16 22.88 -60.82
N ALA A 10 -1.21 21.92 -60.84
CA ALA A 10 0.24 22.04 -61.14
C ALA A 10 1.10 22.27 -59.88
N PHE A 11 2.32 21.75 -59.66
CA PHE A 11 3.33 21.12 -60.52
C PHE A 11 4.30 20.32 -59.62
N ALA A 12 4.89 19.26 -60.20
CA ALA A 12 6.17 18.58 -59.96
C ALA A 12 6.94 18.75 -58.62
N LEU A 13 7.48 17.66 -58.08
CA LEU A 13 8.85 17.18 -58.40
C LEU A 13 9.15 15.87 -57.64
N VAL A 14 9.67 14.89 -58.36
CA VAL A 14 10.28 13.67 -57.79
C VAL A 14 11.61 14.06 -57.13
N CYS A 15 11.76 13.79 -55.84
CA CYS A 15 13.06 13.73 -55.18
C CYS A 15 13.09 12.54 -54.22
N THR A 16 13.77 11.48 -54.65
CA THR A 16 14.38 10.48 -53.77
C THR A 16 15.26 11.17 -52.75
N PHE A 17 14.92 11.04 -51.47
CA PHE A 17 15.86 11.21 -50.37
C PHE A 17 15.91 9.90 -49.58
N MET A 18 17.01 9.17 -49.77
CA MET A 18 17.58 8.43 -48.66
C MET A 18 18.05 9.48 -47.65
N ASN A 19 17.40 9.52 -46.49
CA ASN A 19 18.04 9.95 -45.26
C ASN A 19 17.56 9.04 -44.16
N SER A 20 18.43 8.10 -43.83
CA SER A 20 18.52 7.44 -42.54
C SER A 20 18.42 8.47 -41.42
N CYS A 21 17.27 8.49 -40.74
CA CYS A 21 17.18 8.96 -39.37
C CYS A 21 16.65 7.78 -38.55
N THR A 22 17.57 6.88 -38.19
CA THR A 22 17.40 6.07 -36.99
C THR A 22 17.36 7.04 -35.81
N MET A 23 16.16 7.30 -35.29
CA MET A 23 16.07 7.72 -33.89
C MET A 23 16.47 6.49 -33.08
N GLU A 24 17.63 6.54 -32.44
CA GLU A 24 17.91 5.68 -31.29
C GLU A 24 16.93 6.09 -30.19
N VAL A 25 15.75 5.49 -30.20
CA VAL A 25 14.90 5.45 -29.02
C VAL A 25 15.65 4.55 -28.04
N ALA A 26 16.05 5.09 -26.89
CA ALA A 26 16.58 4.27 -25.82
C ALA A 26 15.54 3.16 -25.50
N PRO A 27 15.97 1.98 -25.01
CA PRO A 27 15.05 0.87 -24.73
C PRO A 27 13.86 1.22 -23.82
N ASP A 28 13.91 2.37 -23.14
CA ASP A 28 12.87 2.91 -22.26
C ASP A 28 11.80 3.78 -22.98
N GLY A 29 11.91 4.01 -24.28
CA GLY A 29 10.96 4.81 -25.07
C GLY A 29 11.20 6.33 -25.03
N ASN A 30 12.28 6.81 -24.41
CA ASN A 30 12.56 8.24 -24.25
C ASN A 30 13.63 8.73 -25.24
N PRO A 31 13.51 9.93 -25.85
CA PRO A 31 14.66 10.58 -26.44
C PRO A 31 15.78 10.72 -25.40
N ALA A 32 17.00 10.33 -25.79
CA ALA A 32 18.18 10.43 -24.93
C ALA A 32 18.28 11.82 -24.29
N GLY A 33 18.34 11.87 -22.94
CA GLY A 33 18.58 13.11 -22.19
C GLY A 33 17.40 13.72 -21.42
N LYS A 34 16.23 13.07 -21.34
CA LYS A 34 15.15 13.49 -20.42
C LYS A 34 15.10 12.63 -19.17
N SER A 35 15.05 13.24 -17.98
CA SER A 35 14.74 12.54 -16.72
C SER A 35 13.32 11.99 -16.73
N LEU A 36 13.09 10.80 -16.17
CA LEU A 36 11.76 10.17 -16.11
C LEU A 36 10.73 10.97 -15.30
N THR A 37 11.19 11.91 -14.46
CA THR A 37 10.35 12.61 -13.47
C THR A 37 9.70 13.89 -13.98
N SER A 38 10.12 14.42 -15.13
CA SER A 38 9.56 15.67 -15.66
C SER A 38 8.10 15.56 -16.10
N ASP A 39 7.60 14.33 -16.30
CA ASP A 39 6.28 14.05 -16.89
C ASP A 39 5.31 13.40 -15.89
N ALA A 40 5.77 13.05 -14.68
CA ALA A 40 4.94 12.44 -13.64
C ALA A 40 4.50 13.52 -12.63
N ASP A 41 3.19 13.71 -12.46
CA ASP A 41 2.66 14.51 -11.36
C ASP A 41 2.89 13.76 -10.04
N ILE A 42 4.05 13.98 -9.43
CA ILE A 42 4.53 13.27 -8.22
C ILE A 42 3.89 13.86 -6.95
N SER A 43 2.99 14.85 -7.07
CA SER A 43 2.33 15.52 -5.94
C SER A 43 1.20 14.67 -5.32
N ILE A 44 1.54 13.53 -4.72
CA ILE A 44 0.62 12.75 -3.88
C ILE A 44 0.92 13.05 -2.40
N GLN A 45 -0.13 13.36 -1.63
CA GLN A 45 -0.03 13.58 -0.18
C GLN A 45 0.63 12.38 0.51
N PRO A 46 1.45 12.60 1.55
CA PRO A 46 2.07 11.51 2.30
C PRO A 46 1.00 10.59 2.89
N LEU A 47 1.17 9.29 2.68
CA LEU A 47 0.31 8.26 3.26
C LEU A 47 0.77 7.96 4.70
N SER A 48 -0.16 7.74 5.63
CA SER A 48 0.18 7.25 6.97
C SER A 48 0.66 5.79 6.95
N LEU A 49 1.54 5.40 7.86
CA LEU A 49 1.90 3.99 8.05
C LEU A 49 0.68 3.12 8.38
N PRO A 50 0.62 1.86 7.91
CA PRO A 50 -0.29 0.86 8.47
C PRO A 50 -0.01 0.72 9.97
N ALA A 51 -1.07 0.57 10.76
CA ALA A 51 -0.91 0.25 12.18
C ALA A 51 -0.35 -1.17 12.37
N VAL A 52 0.21 -1.42 13.56
CA VAL A 52 0.74 -2.74 13.93
C VAL A 52 -0.37 -3.79 13.78
N GLY A 53 -0.02 -4.93 13.19
CA GLY A 53 -0.95 -6.04 12.91
C GLY A 53 -1.71 -5.89 11.60
N GLN A 54 -1.52 -4.79 10.86
CA GLN A 54 -2.29 -4.50 9.64
C GLN A 54 -1.43 -4.41 8.38
N SER A 55 -0.11 -4.53 8.47
CA SER A 55 0.75 -4.48 7.29
C SER A 55 0.58 -5.74 6.43
N LYS A 56 0.21 -5.55 5.16
CA LYS A 56 0.08 -6.58 4.13
C LYS A 56 1.12 -6.26 3.05
N VAL A 57 2.33 -6.79 3.24
CA VAL A 57 3.51 -6.44 2.44
C VAL A 57 3.65 -7.40 1.27
N ALA A 58 3.67 -6.88 0.06
CA ALA A 58 3.82 -7.69 -1.16
C ALA A 58 5.06 -7.28 -1.94
N TYR A 59 6.00 -8.20 -2.14
CA TYR A 59 7.07 -7.99 -3.13
C TYR A 59 6.51 -8.28 -4.52
N TYR A 60 6.50 -7.26 -5.37
CA TYR A 60 6.34 -7.46 -6.81
C TYR A 60 7.71 -7.77 -7.38
N ALA A 61 7.90 -8.96 -7.95
CA ALA A 61 9.17 -9.43 -8.50
C ALA A 61 9.17 -9.39 -10.05
N PHE A 62 10.03 -8.59 -10.67
CA PHE A 62 10.10 -8.45 -12.13
C PHE A 62 10.58 -9.72 -12.84
N ASP A 63 11.46 -10.49 -12.21
CA ASP A 63 11.98 -11.75 -12.72
C ASP A 63 11.02 -12.94 -12.45
N ALA A 64 9.98 -12.74 -11.66
CA ALA A 64 9.00 -13.78 -11.36
C ALA A 64 8.06 -14.06 -12.53
N THR A 65 7.79 -15.35 -12.77
CA THR A 65 6.85 -15.81 -13.80
C THR A 65 5.50 -16.18 -13.17
N PRO A 66 4.37 -15.55 -13.60
CA PRO A 66 3.05 -15.90 -13.10
C PRO A 66 2.66 -17.36 -13.37
N SER A 67 2.04 -18.00 -12.38
CA SER A 67 1.61 -19.39 -12.44
C SER A 67 0.20 -19.53 -13.03
N GLY A 68 0.09 -19.63 -14.35
CA GLY A 68 -1.15 -20.01 -15.03
C GLY A 68 -2.26 -18.95 -15.03
N GLN A 69 -1.93 -17.68 -14.75
CA GLN A 69 -2.90 -16.58 -14.62
C GLN A 69 -2.64 -15.41 -15.58
N GLY A 70 -1.78 -15.61 -16.58
CA GLY A 70 -1.38 -14.55 -17.52
C GLY A 70 -0.51 -13.49 -16.84
N ILE A 71 -0.49 -12.29 -17.41
CA ILE A 71 0.33 -11.19 -16.93
C ILE A 71 -0.33 -10.51 -15.72
N LEU A 72 0.43 -10.28 -14.65
CA LEU A 72 -0.01 -9.56 -13.45
C LEU A 72 0.80 -8.24 -13.31
N PRO A 73 0.23 -7.09 -13.71
CA PRO A 73 0.80 -5.76 -13.49
C PRO A 73 0.90 -5.36 -12.00
N LEU A 74 1.79 -4.40 -11.67
CA LEU A 74 1.90 -3.78 -10.34
C LEU A 74 0.55 -3.28 -9.81
N THR A 75 -0.34 -2.80 -10.69
CA THR A 75 -1.63 -2.24 -10.27
C THR A 75 -2.69 -3.29 -9.93
N THR A 76 -2.51 -4.55 -10.32
CA THR A 76 -3.57 -5.57 -10.21
C THR A 76 -3.10 -6.95 -9.74
N PHE A 77 -1.81 -7.15 -9.44
CA PHE A 77 -1.30 -8.44 -8.97
C PHE A 77 -1.86 -8.88 -7.61
N THR A 78 -2.40 -7.95 -6.83
CA THR A 78 -3.11 -8.16 -5.56
C THR A 78 -4.13 -7.05 -5.37
N ASP A 79 -5.26 -7.37 -4.73
CA ASP A 79 -6.27 -6.36 -4.35
C ASP A 79 -6.15 -5.96 -2.88
N ASN A 80 -5.31 -6.66 -2.10
CA ASN A 80 -5.33 -6.57 -0.63
C ASN A 80 -4.05 -5.97 -0.03
N ALA A 81 -2.96 -5.85 -0.79
CA ALA A 81 -1.74 -5.25 -0.26
C ALA A 81 -1.93 -3.76 0.07
N ASN A 82 -1.41 -3.35 1.22
CA ASN A 82 -1.31 -1.92 1.59
C ASN A 82 0.14 -1.43 1.61
N VAL A 83 1.11 -2.33 1.44
CA VAL A 83 2.51 -2.01 1.19
C VAL A 83 3.00 -2.89 0.03
N VAL A 84 3.55 -2.26 -1.00
CA VAL A 84 4.17 -2.94 -2.14
C VAL A 84 5.66 -2.62 -2.16
N ILE A 85 6.49 -3.64 -2.30
CA ILE A 85 7.94 -3.50 -2.48
C ILE A 85 8.25 -3.85 -3.93
N VAL A 86 8.85 -2.89 -4.64
CA VAL A 86 9.26 -3.06 -6.04
C VAL A 86 10.59 -3.80 -6.07
N PHE A 87 10.59 -4.98 -6.70
CA PHE A 87 11.70 -5.94 -6.77
C PHE A 87 11.71 -6.64 -8.13
N GLU A 88 12.81 -7.12 -8.71
CA GLU A 88 14.15 -6.59 -8.55
C GLU A 88 14.31 -5.27 -9.28
N GLY A 89 15.43 -4.61 -9.08
CA GLY A 89 15.73 -3.36 -9.73
C GLY A 89 16.57 -2.47 -8.86
N THR A 90 16.98 -1.36 -9.43
CA THR A 90 17.92 -0.48 -8.77
C THR A 90 17.31 0.92 -8.66
N LEU A 91 17.14 1.41 -7.43
CA LEU A 91 16.43 2.67 -7.15
C LEU A 91 16.91 3.85 -7.99
N TRP A 92 18.23 4.02 -8.11
CA TRP A 92 18.82 5.14 -8.84
C TRP A 92 18.61 5.05 -10.37
N GLU A 93 18.32 3.86 -10.92
CA GLU A 93 17.90 3.73 -12.32
C GLU A 93 16.50 4.28 -12.58
N LEU A 94 15.61 4.29 -11.59
CA LEU A 94 14.30 4.95 -11.72
C LEU A 94 14.41 6.47 -11.59
N ALA A 95 15.32 6.94 -10.73
CA ALA A 95 15.51 8.36 -10.48
C ALA A 95 16.32 9.06 -11.59
N ASP A 96 17.26 8.35 -12.22
CA ASP A 96 18.18 8.91 -13.20
C ASP A 96 18.57 7.88 -14.27
N THR A 97 17.70 7.73 -15.28
CA THR A 97 17.95 6.86 -16.44
C THR A 97 19.03 7.37 -17.38
N VAL A 98 19.46 8.64 -17.25
CA VAL A 98 20.51 9.21 -18.09
C VAL A 98 21.86 8.62 -17.69
N HIS A 99 22.10 8.49 -16.39
CA HIS A 99 23.38 8.00 -15.87
C HIS A 99 23.34 6.54 -15.42
N TYR A 100 22.17 6.00 -15.10
CA TYR A 100 22.00 4.64 -14.61
C TYR A 100 20.98 3.86 -15.45
N ASN A 101 21.47 2.97 -16.32
CA ASN A 101 20.61 2.23 -17.24
C ASN A 101 21.07 0.79 -17.54
N SER A 102 21.63 0.10 -16.54
CA SER A 102 22.10 -1.30 -16.66
C SER A 102 20.96 -2.32 -16.75
N GLY A 103 19.76 -1.98 -16.27
CA GLY A 103 18.49 -2.58 -16.67
C GLY A 103 18.12 -3.88 -15.95
N TRP A 104 17.30 -3.78 -14.89
CA TRP A 104 16.75 -4.94 -14.15
C TRP A 104 15.26 -4.77 -13.72
N MET A 105 14.51 -3.85 -14.35
CA MET A 105 13.06 -3.68 -14.13
C MET A 105 12.29 -3.91 -15.44
N ASN A 106 12.34 -5.14 -15.93
CA ASN A 106 11.69 -5.56 -17.17
C ASN A 106 11.07 -6.94 -16.99
N ASN A 107 9.87 -7.15 -17.53
CA ASN A 107 9.24 -8.46 -17.56
C ASN A 107 8.29 -8.58 -18.78
N ALA A 108 7.45 -9.61 -18.80
CA ALA A 108 6.49 -9.83 -19.89
C ALA A 108 5.47 -8.67 -20.09
N TYR A 109 5.32 -7.77 -19.12
CA TYR A 109 4.44 -6.61 -19.15
C TYR A 109 5.19 -5.29 -19.26
N TYR A 110 6.18 -5.11 -18.39
CA TYR A 110 6.90 -3.86 -18.23
C TYR A 110 8.11 -3.87 -19.15
N HIS A 111 8.02 -3.14 -20.26
CA HIS A 111 9.14 -2.94 -21.17
C HIS A 111 9.79 -1.55 -21.01
N SER A 112 9.30 -0.74 -20.07
CA SER A 112 9.82 0.61 -19.80
C SER A 112 9.69 0.97 -18.33
N LYS A 113 10.76 1.56 -17.78
CA LYS A 113 10.80 2.16 -16.42
C LYS A 113 9.77 3.28 -16.26
N ARG A 114 9.38 3.95 -17.34
CA ARG A 114 8.31 4.96 -17.33
C ARG A 114 6.96 4.34 -16.96
N GLN A 115 6.63 3.19 -17.53
CA GLN A 115 5.40 2.48 -17.21
C GLN A 115 5.41 2.00 -15.75
N VAL A 116 6.55 1.52 -15.26
CA VAL A 116 6.73 1.15 -13.85
C VAL A 116 6.44 2.34 -12.94
N LEU A 117 7.02 3.52 -13.22
CA LEU A 117 6.76 4.73 -12.44
C LEU A 117 5.29 5.17 -12.46
N ALA A 118 4.62 5.11 -13.61
CA ALA A 118 3.21 5.44 -13.74
C ALA A 118 2.33 4.52 -12.87
N ASP A 119 2.64 3.23 -12.85
CA ASP A 119 1.89 2.23 -12.08
C ASP A 119 2.19 2.34 -10.57
N ILE A 120 3.41 2.73 -10.18
CA ILE A 120 3.75 3.10 -8.80
C ILE A 120 2.86 4.26 -8.33
N GLN A 121 2.71 5.32 -9.13
CA GLN A 121 1.85 6.45 -8.74
C GLN A 121 0.37 6.04 -8.70
N THR A 122 -0.05 5.13 -9.58
CA THR A 122 -1.41 4.56 -9.55
C THR A 122 -1.66 3.79 -8.24
N LEU A 123 -0.69 3.01 -7.76
CA LEU A 123 -0.78 2.33 -6.45
C LEU A 123 -0.86 3.33 -5.30
N ARG A 124 0.01 4.34 -5.29
CA ARG A 124 0.03 5.38 -4.24
C ARG A 124 -1.27 6.18 -4.20
N ALA A 125 -1.85 6.50 -5.35
CA ALA A 125 -3.15 7.15 -5.45
C ALA A 125 -4.29 6.29 -4.88
N ARG A 126 -4.13 4.96 -4.81
CA ARG A 126 -5.06 4.02 -4.15
C ARG A 126 -4.79 3.86 -2.64
N GLY A 127 -3.86 4.63 -2.08
CA GLY A 127 -3.49 4.54 -0.67
C GLY A 127 -2.50 3.42 -0.33
N VAL A 128 -1.89 2.78 -1.33
CA VAL A 128 -0.87 1.75 -1.13
C VAL A 128 0.49 2.42 -0.97
N LYS A 129 1.21 2.10 0.11
CA LYS A 129 2.61 2.53 0.24
C LYS A 129 3.49 1.75 -0.71
N VAL A 130 4.36 2.45 -1.42
CA VAL A 130 5.30 1.79 -2.34
C VAL A 130 6.73 2.05 -1.91
N LEU A 131 7.48 0.97 -1.63
CA LEU A 131 8.88 1.01 -1.25
C LEU A 131 9.74 0.45 -2.39
N MET A 132 11.00 0.88 -2.46
CA MET A 132 11.97 0.24 -3.33
C MET A 132 12.79 -0.76 -2.53
N ASN A 133 13.04 -1.94 -3.13
CA ASN A 133 14.05 -2.84 -2.62
C ASN A 133 15.46 -2.25 -2.78
N VAL A 134 16.32 -2.45 -1.80
CA VAL A 134 17.74 -2.06 -1.84
C VAL A 134 18.57 -3.24 -1.39
N ASP A 135 19.24 -3.88 -2.34
CA ASP A 135 20.18 -4.95 -2.08
C ASP A 135 21.36 -4.42 -1.27
N ASP A 136 21.74 -5.15 -0.23
CA ASP A 136 23.04 -4.92 0.37
C ASP A 136 24.16 -5.28 -0.61
N ALA A 137 25.40 -4.97 -0.25
CA ALA A 137 26.55 -5.34 -1.07
C ALA A 137 27.78 -5.47 -0.17
N ALA A 138 28.76 -6.26 -0.60
CA ALA A 138 30.05 -6.36 0.10
C ALA A 138 30.70 -4.98 0.38
N SER A 139 30.50 -4.00 -0.52
CA SER A 139 30.98 -2.62 -0.33
C SER A 139 30.39 -1.91 0.89
N TRP A 140 29.19 -2.30 1.35
CA TRP A 140 28.52 -1.69 2.50
C TRP A 140 29.30 -1.87 3.80
N SER A 141 30.20 -2.84 3.84
CA SER A 141 31.13 -3.08 4.95
C SER A 141 32.40 -2.21 4.87
N THR A 142 32.51 -1.31 3.89
CA THR A 142 33.68 -0.44 3.69
C THR A 142 33.37 1.02 4.00
N ALA A 143 34.38 1.87 4.05
CA ALA A 143 34.19 3.31 4.23
C ALA A 143 33.45 3.99 3.06
N THR A 144 33.36 3.30 1.91
CA THR A 144 32.76 3.78 0.67
C THR A 144 31.74 2.78 0.15
N PRO A 145 30.53 2.72 0.75
CA PRO A 145 29.49 1.76 0.37
C PRO A 145 29.02 1.86 -1.07
N PHE A 146 29.15 3.04 -1.68
CA PHE A 146 28.66 3.31 -3.02
C PHE A 146 29.62 4.19 -3.80
N THR A 147 29.70 3.96 -5.10
CA THR A 147 30.41 4.81 -6.05
C THR A 147 29.43 5.21 -7.14
N THR A 148 29.28 6.52 -7.34
CA THR A 148 28.39 7.08 -8.37
C THR A 148 28.88 6.77 -9.78
N TYR A 149 28.03 7.03 -10.78
CA TYR A 149 28.34 6.80 -12.21
C TYR A 149 29.62 7.52 -12.69
N ASN A 150 30.00 8.63 -12.06
CA ASN A 150 31.18 9.41 -12.42
C ASN A 150 32.42 9.07 -11.57
N GLY A 151 32.37 7.99 -10.79
CA GLY A 151 33.49 7.53 -9.96
C GLY A 151 33.60 8.22 -8.60
N THR A 152 32.67 9.12 -8.23
CA THR A 152 32.68 9.72 -6.89
C THR A 152 32.26 8.68 -5.85
N ALA A 153 33.18 8.36 -4.93
CA ALA A 153 32.92 7.47 -3.80
C ALA A 153 32.15 8.20 -2.69
N TYR A 154 31.09 7.58 -2.20
CA TYR A 154 30.25 8.10 -1.12
C TYR A 154 30.50 7.33 0.17
N ASN A 155 30.66 8.06 1.26
CA ASN A 155 30.56 7.48 2.60
C ASN A 155 29.10 7.14 2.96
N ALA A 156 28.88 6.53 4.12
CA ALA A 156 27.55 6.11 4.58
C ALA A 156 26.50 7.23 4.55
N THR A 157 26.83 8.43 5.05
CA THR A 157 25.89 9.57 5.10
C THR A 157 25.58 10.10 3.70
N GLN A 158 26.59 10.20 2.83
CA GLN A 158 26.42 10.64 1.45
C GLN A 158 25.58 9.64 0.65
N PHE A 159 25.83 8.34 0.83
CA PHE A 159 25.05 7.30 0.16
C PHE A 159 23.60 7.29 0.66
N ALA A 160 23.36 7.38 1.98
CA ALA A 160 22.00 7.47 2.51
C ALA A 160 21.24 8.71 2.00
N SER A 161 21.92 9.85 1.91
CA SER A 161 21.36 11.09 1.32
C SER A 161 21.02 10.91 -0.16
N PHE A 162 21.87 10.22 -0.92
CA PHE A 162 21.61 9.87 -2.32
C PHE A 162 20.40 8.94 -2.47
N VAL A 163 20.29 7.90 -1.64
CA VAL A 163 19.11 7.01 -1.61
C VAL A 163 17.83 7.81 -1.32
N ASN A 164 17.84 8.69 -0.31
CA ASN A 164 16.71 9.57 -0.01
C ASN A 164 16.36 10.51 -1.17
N SER A 165 17.36 11.05 -1.86
CA SER A 165 17.16 11.88 -3.05
C SER A 165 16.47 11.09 -4.15
N CYS A 166 16.87 9.84 -4.39
CA CYS A 166 16.22 8.98 -5.37
C CYS A 166 14.77 8.65 -4.97
N VAL A 167 14.51 8.21 -3.72
CA VAL A 167 13.16 7.95 -3.19
C VAL A 167 12.26 9.17 -3.36
N THR A 168 12.77 10.36 -3.05
CA THR A 168 12.02 11.62 -3.18
C THR A 168 11.75 11.95 -4.64
N THR A 169 12.75 11.78 -5.50
CA THR A 169 12.68 12.07 -6.95
C THR A 169 11.60 11.25 -7.64
N VAL A 170 11.46 9.97 -7.30
CA VAL A 170 10.45 9.09 -7.91
C VAL A 170 9.14 9.01 -7.11
N GLY A 171 9.03 9.72 -5.99
CA GLY A 171 7.83 9.74 -5.16
C GLY A 171 7.52 8.40 -4.51
N LEU A 172 8.51 7.74 -3.91
CA LEU A 172 8.31 6.50 -3.14
C LEU A 172 8.14 6.79 -1.64
N ASP A 173 7.58 5.82 -0.92
CA ASP A 173 7.26 5.94 0.51
C ASP A 173 8.35 5.35 1.42
N GLY A 174 9.49 4.91 0.88
CA GLY A 174 10.62 4.42 1.66
C GLY A 174 11.41 3.31 0.96
N ILE A 175 12.13 2.53 1.76
CA ILE A 175 12.98 1.44 1.29
C ILE A 175 12.76 0.15 2.09
N SER A 176 12.99 -0.97 1.44
CA SER A 176 13.18 -2.26 2.10
C SER A 176 14.57 -2.79 1.76
N LEU A 177 15.33 -3.21 2.76
CA LEU A 177 16.61 -3.88 2.51
C LEU A 177 16.37 -5.32 2.11
N ASP A 178 17.12 -5.78 1.12
CA ASP A 178 17.36 -7.19 0.91
C ASP A 178 18.75 -7.54 1.44
N VAL A 179 18.79 -8.39 2.47
CA VAL A 179 19.99 -8.65 3.27
C VAL A 179 20.50 -10.05 2.97
N GLU A 180 21.19 -10.21 1.83
CA GLU A 180 21.73 -11.50 1.38
C GLU A 180 22.95 -11.42 0.42
N HIS A 181 23.39 -10.22 0.02
CA HIS A 181 24.34 -9.97 -1.08
C HIS A 181 25.77 -9.67 -0.60
N GLY A 182 26.16 -10.30 0.51
CA GLY A 182 27.56 -10.44 0.90
C GLY A 182 28.15 -9.31 1.75
N ALA A 183 27.34 -8.43 2.33
CA ALA A 183 27.85 -7.53 3.36
C ALA A 183 28.23 -8.30 4.65
N THR A 184 29.25 -7.80 5.34
CA THR A 184 29.64 -8.23 6.69
C THR A 184 29.18 -7.23 7.73
N ALA A 185 28.63 -7.72 8.84
CA ALA A 185 28.12 -6.92 9.96
C ALA A 185 29.22 -6.25 10.80
N ASN A 186 29.92 -5.27 10.21
CA ASN A 186 30.94 -4.47 10.88
C ASN A 186 30.46 -3.04 11.18
N THR A 187 31.34 -2.19 11.71
CA THR A 187 31.03 -0.80 12.05
C THR A 187 30.55 0.03 10.86
N ASN A 188 31.12 -0.17 9.66
CA ASN A 188 30.70 0.57 8.47
C ASN A 188 29.28 0.21 8.05
N TYR A 189 28.95 -1.09 8.05
CA TYR A 189 27.61 -1.56 7.74
C TYR A 189 26.59 -0.98 8.73
N ARG A 190 26.88 -1.04 10.03
CA ARG A 190 26.03 -0.45 11.09
C ARG A 190 25.83 1.05 10.92
N ASN A 191 26.90 1.77 10.58
CA ASN A 191 26.84 3.21 10.30
C ASN A 191 25.96 3.50 9.08
N LEU A 192 26.01 2.67 8.05
CA LEU A 192 25.15 2.81 6.88
C LEU A 192 23.67 2.55 7.21
N ILE A 193 23.36 1.49 7.97
CA ILE A 193 21.98 1.23 8.41
C ILE A 193 21.43 2.41 9.21
N ALA A 194 22.23 2.96 10.13
CA ALA A 194 21.86 4.16 10.89
C ALA A 194 21.71 5.41 10.01
N ALA A 195 22.61 5.60 9.04
CA ALA A 195 22.55 6.73 8.11
C ALA A 195 21.28 6.69 7.24
N LEU A 196 20.87 5.50 6.76
CA LEU A 196 19.58 5.30 6.09
C LEU A 196 18.41 5.58 7.05
N GLY A 197 18.52 5.14 8.31
CA GLY A 197 17.56 5.37 9.37
C GLY A 197 17.33 6.84 9.74
N ALA A 198 18.24 7.75 9.35
CA ALA A 198 18.05 9.19 9.52
C ALA A 198 16.98 9.74 8.54
N TYR A 199 16.72 9.05 7.43
CA TYR A 199 15.76 9.45 6.39
C TYR A 199 14.50 8.57 6.36
N PHE A 200 14.60 7.32 6.81
CA PHE A 200 13.53 6.35 6.74
C PHE A 200 13.27 5.68 8.10
N GLY A 201 12.02 5.36 8.39
CA GLY A 201 11.66 4.61 9.58
C GLY A 201 11.57 5.43 10.87
N PRO A 202 11.46 4.77 12.03
CA PRO A 202 11.00 5.40 13.28
C PRO A 202 11.90 6.50 13.84
N LEU A 203 13.19 6.50 13.51
CA LEU A 203 14.16 7.49 14.01
C LEU A 203 14.49 8.58 12.98
N SER A 204 13.78 8.60 11.85
CA SER A 204 13.96 9.60 10.80
C SER A 204 13.26 10.92 11.11
N SER A 205 13.49 11.92 10.25
CA SER A 205 12.72 13.18 10.26
C SER A 205 11.27 13.03 9.80
N SER A 206 10.87 11.87 9.24
CA SER A 206 9.53 11.62 8.71
C SER A 206 8.98 10.25 9.17
N PRO A 207 8.93 9.99 10.49
CA PRO A 207 8.74 8.65 11.04
C PRO A 207 7.32 8.07 10.82
N ASN A 208 6.36 8.91 10.45
CA ASN A 208 4.98 8.52 10.19
C ASN A 208 4.67 8.33 8.68
N ASP A 209 5.60 8.73 7.82
CA ASP A 209 5.36 8.78 6.37
C ASP A 209 6.31 7.84 5.63
N LYS A 210 7.58 7.78 6.04
CA LYS A 210 8.62 6.99 5.37
C LYS A 210 8.88 5.66 6.07
N MET A 211 8.77 4.56 5.33
CA MET A 211 9.06 3.23 5.85
C MET A 211 10.50 2.80 5.61
N TYR A 212 11.03 2.06 6.58
CA TYR A 212 12.30 1.37 6.49
C TYR A 212 12.11 -0.06 7.00
N THR A 213 12.24 -1.03 6.11
CA THR A 213 12.08 -2.45 6.43
C THR A 213 13.30 -3.24 6.00
N ALA A 214 13.41 -4.48 6.45
CA ALA A 214 14.45 -5.39 5.97
C ALA A 214 13.89 -6.80 5.83
N ALA A 215 14.01 -7.38 4.63
CA ALA A 215 13.95 -8.81 4.42
C ALA A 215 15.25 -9.41 4.96
N VAL A 216 15.15 -10.37 5.88
CA VAL A 216 16.30 -10.97 6.56
C VAL A 216 16.22 -12.48 6.53
N TYR A 217 17.40 -13.10 6.39
CA TYR A 217 17.58 -14.55 6.48
C TYR A 217 18.29 -14.89 7.79
N SER A 218 17.65 -15.69 8.65
CA SER A 218 18.20 -16.06 9.96
C SER A 218 19.49 -16.90 9.89
N GLY A 219 19.82 -17.49 8.73
CA GLY A 219 21.04 -18.27 8.50
C GLY A 219 22.17 -17.56 7.75
N GLY A 220 21.89 -16.41 7.09
CA GLY A 220 22.86 -15.71 6.23
C GLY A 220 23.39 -14.44 6.88
N ALA A 221 24.71 -14.26 6.94
CA ALA A 221 25.27 -12.97 7.38
C ALA A 221 24.98 -11.88 6.32
N PRO A 222 24.62 -10.64 6.72
CA PRO A 222 24.56 -10.10 8.08
C PRO A 222 23.16 -10.20 8.75
N GLY A 223 22.24 -10.98 8.18
CA GLY A 223 20.86 -11.15 8.64
C GLY A 223 20.67 -11.25 10.15
N PRO A 224 21.30 -12.22 10.86
CA PRO A 224 21.17 -12.37 12.31
C PRO A 224 21.45 -11.10 13.14
N ASN A 225 22.29 -10.18 12.65
CA ASN A 225 22.60 -8.94 13.36
C ASN A 225 21.41 -7.99 13.43
N PHE A 226 20.42 -8.10 12.55
CA PHE A 226 19.18 -7.33 12.65
C PHE A 226 18.34 -7.69 13.87
N ARG A 227 18.71 -8.74 14.62
CA ARG A 227 18.10 -9.07 15.91
C ARG A 227 18.60 -8.16 17.04
N GLU A 228 19.65 -7.38 16.79
CA GLU A 228 20.14 -6.39 17.73
C GLU A 228 19.24 -5.15 17.72
N VAL A 229 18.79 -4.72 18.90
CA VAL A 229 17.93 -3.52 19.05
C VAL A 229 18.65 -2.26 18.55
N SER A 230 19.97 -2.20 18.66
CA SER A 230 20.79 -1.09 18.17
C SER A 230 20.74 -0.90 16.64
N ILE A 231 20.39 -1.96 15.90
CA ILE A 231 20.17 -1.93 14.44
C ILE A 231 18.67 -1.82 14.12
N SER A 232 17.85 -2.71 14.68
CA SER A 232 16.41 -2.78 14.36
C SER A 232 15.59 -1.58 14.82
N GLN A 233 16.10 -0.74 15.74
CA GLN A 233 15.43 0.52 16.12
C GLN A 233 15.20 1.47 14.93
N TYR A 234 16.05 1.40 13.90
CA TYR A 234 15.90 2.21 12.69
C TYR A 234 14.82 1.67 11.75
N LEU A 235 14.46 0.39 11.87
CA LEU A 235 13.47 -0.25 11.00
C LEU A 235 12.08 -0.18 11.62
N ASN A 236 11.04 -0.03 10.79
CA ASN A 236 9.66 -0.25 11.21
C ASN A 236 9.47 -1.69 11.68
N PHE A 237 9.95 -2.67 10.90
CA PHE A 237 9.95 -4.09 11.24
C PHE A 237 10.97 -4.86 10.38
N VAL A 238 11.33 -6.07 10.83
CA VAL A 238 12.08 -7.08 10.08
C VAL A 238 11.10 -8.12 9.51
N MET A 239 11.35 -8.55 8.29
CA MET A 239 10.59 -9.58 7.57
C MET A 239 11.46 -10.81 7.46
N ASP A 240 11.13 -11.85 8.21
CA ASP A 240 11.86 -13.10 8.19
C ASP A 240 11.47 -13.91 6.94
N MET A 241 12.42 -14.10 6.02
CA MET A 241 12.22 -14.81 4.76
C MET A 241 12.21 -16.34 4.95
N ALA A 242 11.81 -16.84 6.12
CA ALA A 242 11.96 -18.25 6.49
C ALA A 242 10.88 -19.15 5.86
N TYR A 243 10.91 -19.22 4.54
CA TYR A 243 9.92 -19.82 3.64
C TYR A 243 9.43 -21.22 4.03
N SER A 244 10.20 -21.99 4.81
CA SER A 244 9.90 -23.36 5.24
C SER A 244 9.96 -23.61 6.76
N THR A 245 10.31 -22.62 7.57
CA THR A 245 10.43 -22.75 9.03
C THR A 245 9.96 -21.48 9.73
N ASP A 246 8.99 -21.57 10.64
CA ASP A 246 8.57 -20.42 11.44
C ASP A 246 9.67 -20.03 12.45
N ASN A 247 10.35 -18.90 12.20
CA ASN A 247 11.29 -18.30 13.16
C ASN A 247 10.72 -17.05 13.85
N PHE A 248 9.41 -16.83 13.83
CA PHE A 248 8.79 -15.66 14.46
C PHE A 248 9.23 -15.52 15.91
N SER A 249 9.14 -16.61 16.68
CA SER A 249 9.54 -16.65 18.10
C SER A 249 11.03 -16.36 18.31
N TYR A 250 11.90 -16.74 17.37
CA TYR A 250 13.32 -16.46 17.46
C TYR A 250 13.58 -14.94 17.42
N TRP A 251 12.97 -14.24 16.47
CA TRP A 251 13.11 -12.80 16.31
C TRP A 251 12.37 -12.03 17.40
N SER A 252 11.11 -12.40 17.67
CA SER A 252 10.23 -11.65 18.56
C SER A 252 10.64 -11.72 20.03
N ALA A 253 11.33 -12.80 20.45
CA ALA A 253 11.89 -12.91 21.79
C ALA A 253 12.89 -11.78 22.15
N THR A 254 13.46 -11.10 21.16
CA THR A 254 14.37 -9.95 21.38
C THR A 254 13.78 -8.64 20.90
N LEU A 255 13.12 -8.63 19.75
CA LEU A 255 12.62 -7.40 19.13
C LEU A 255 11.21 -7.02 19.59
N GLY A 256 10.46 -7.97 20.16
CA GLY A 256 9.03 -7.87 20.39
C GLY A 256 8.21 -8.14 19.12
N ASN A 257 6.99 -8.64 19.30
CA ASN A 257 6.12 -9.07 18.20
C ASN A 257 5.91 -7.97 17.13
N SER A 258 5.68 -6.73 17.57
CA SER A 258 5.39 -5.59 16.69
C SER A 258 6.51 -5.23 15.70
N LYS A 259 7.73 -5.76 15.90
CA LYS A 259 8.89 -5.56 15.05
C LYS A 259 9.13 -6.71 14.07
N VAL A 260 8.32 -7.77 14.11
CA VAL A 260 8.58 -9.00 13.35
C VAL A 260 7.39 -9.31 12.45
N MET A 261 7.72 -9.72 11.22
CA MET A 261 6.79 -10.16 10.20
C MET A 261 7.29 -11.48 9.62
N GLU A 262 6.39 -12.42 9.40
CA GLU A 262 6.68 -13.68 8.72
C GLU A 262 6.52 -13.51 7.20
N GLY A 263 7.46 -14.05 6.42
CA GLY A 263 7.47 -14.02 4.96
C GLY A 263 7.09 -15.37 4.33
N TYR A 264 6.28 -15.32 3.27
CA TYR A 264 5.79 -16.49 2.55
C TYR A 264 6.04 -16.37 1.05
N SER A 265 6.20 -17.50 0.36
CA SER A 265 6.33 -17.55 -1.10
C SER A 265 5.42 -18.64 -1.66
N HIS A 266 4.76 -18.36 -2.78
CA HIS A 266 3.92 -19.35 -3.48
C HIS A 266 4.68 -20.64 -3.81
N GLN A 267 5.97 -20.53 -4.15
CA GLN A 267 6.78 -21.67 -4.59
C GLN A 267 7.34 -22.50 -3.42
N LEU A 268 7.49 -21.88 -2.24
CA LEU A 268 8.25 -22.47 -1.13
C LEU A 268 7.38 -22.74 0.10
N SER A 269 6.21 -22.10 0.22
CA SER A 269 5.41 -22.11 1.43
C SER A 269 4.00 -22.66 1.19
N ASN A 270 3.55 -23.55 2.08
CA ASN A 270 2.20 -24.11 2.03
C ASN A 270 1.12 -23.04 2.30
N LEU A 271 0.11 -22.95 1.44
CA LEU A 271 -0.96 -21.94 1.56
C LEU A 271 -1.75 -22.05 2.87
N ASN A 272 -2.09 -23.27 3.32
CA ASN A 272 -2.87 -23.45 4.55
C ASN A 272 -2.07 -22.99 5.77
N THR A 273 -0.77 -23.28 5.82
CA THR A 273 0.12 -22.76 6.87
C THR A 273 0.20 -21.23 6.83
N ALA A 274 0.38 -20.64 5.64
CA ALA A 274 0.44 -19.19 5.49
C ALA A 274 -0.86 -18.50 5.92
N ILE A 275 -2.03 -19.07 5.58
CA ILE A 275 -3.35 -18.60 6.03
C ILE A 275 -3.48 -18.70 7.55
N ALA A 276 -3.12 -19.84 8.15
CA ALA A 276 -3.22 -20.05 9.58
C ALA A 276 -2.33 -19.06 10.35
N ASN A 277 -1.11 -18.83 9.86
CA ASN A 277 -0.19 -17.88 10.47
C ASN A 277 -0.66 -16.44 10.23
N ALA A 278 -1.21 -16.08 9.06
CA ALA A 278 -1.83 -14.77 8.86
C ALA A 278 -2.99 -14.49 9.83
N GLN A 279 -3.83 -15.49 10.12
CA GLN A 279 -4.93 -15.40 11.10
C GLN A 279 -4.46 -15.35 12.55
N TRP A 280 -3.23 -15.78 12.81
CA TRP A 280 -2.67 -15.79 14.16
C TRP A 280 -2.21 -14.39 14.57
N HIS A 281 -2.96 -13.82 15.51
CA HIS A 281 -2.77 -12.51 16.12
C HIS A 281 -2.20 -12.66 17.54
N PRO A 282 -0.86 -12.61 17.72
CA PRO A 282 -0.27 -12.64 19.06
C PRO A 282 -0.60 -11.37 19.84
N ASN A 283 -0.46 -11.41 21.16
CA ASN A 283 -0.58 -10.24 22.03
C ASN A 283 0.74 -10.01 22.80
N PRO A 284 1.45 -8.89 22.59
CA PRO A 284 1.19 -7.80 21.64
C PRO A 284 1.22 -8.24 20.17
N GLU A 285 0.59 -7.46 19.28
CA GLU A 285 0.46 -7.80 17.86
C GLU A 285 1.78 -7.90 17.11
N LYS A 286 1.77 -8.72 16.05
CA LYS A 286 2.88 -8.79 15.09
C LYS A 286 2.83 -7.63 14.10
N ALA A 287 3.90 -7.37 13.37
CA ALA A 287 3.92 -6.23 12.43
C ALA A 287 2.88 -6.38 11.30
N GLY A 288 2.63 -7.63 10.87
CA GLY A 288 1.68 -7.99 9.81
C GLY A 288 2.10 -9.29 9.15
N ILE A 289 1.95 -9.37 7.82
CA ILE A 289 2.31 -10.53 7.01
C ILE A 289 2.95 -10.08 5.69
N MET A 290 3.93 -10.85 5.18
CA MET A 290 4.59 -10.57 3.91
C MET A 290 4.48 -11.74 2.94
N VAL A 291 4.28 -11.44 1.66
CA VAL A 291 4.36 -12.40 0.56
C VAL A 291 5.43 -11.95 -0.44
N PHE A 292 6.45 -12.79 -0.60
CA PHE A 292 7.51 -12.63 -1.60
C PHE A 292 7.04 -13.12 -2.96
N ALA A 293 7.51 -12.47 -4.03
CA ALA A 293 7.09 -12.74 -5.41
C ALA A 293 5.56 -12.89 -5.53
N ALA A 294 4.85 -11.96 -4.90
CA ALA A 294 3.40 -12.00 -4.75
C ALA A 294 2.65 -11.95 -6.09
N ASN A 295 3.32 -11.49 -7.16
CA ASN A 295 2.85 -11.51 -8.54
C ASN A 295 3.03 -12.87 -9.25
N VAL A 296 3.46 -13.93 -8.55
CA VAL A 296 3.42 -15.31 -9.08
C VAL A 296 2.00 -15.86 -9.07
N SER A 297 1.20 -15.57 -8.03
CA SER A 297 -0.17 -16.09 -7.88
C SER A 297 -1.01 -15.12 -7.07
N LYS A 298 -1.88 -14.38 -7.77
CA LYS A 298 -2.79 -13.41 -7.14
C LYS A 298 -3.68 -14.08 -6.11
N SER A 299 -4.24 -15.25 -6.45
CA SER A 299 -5.10 -16.03 -5.56
C SER A 299 -4.40 -16.47 -4.27
N TYR A 300 -3.10 -16.82 -4.34
CA TYR A 300 -2.32 -17.19 -3.15
C TYR A 300 -2.10 -15.98 -2.25
N THR A 301 -1.61 -14.89 -2.84
CA THR A 301 -1.33 -13.62 -2.15
C THR A 301 -2.58 -13.06 -1.48
N ASP A 302 -3.68 -12.94 -2.23
CA ASP A 302 -4.92 -12.36 -1.71
C ASP A 302 -5.57 -13.24 -0.64
N ALA A 303 -5.45 -14.57 -0.72
CA ALA A 303 -5.94 -15.46 0.34
C ALA A 303 -5.20 -15.24 1.66
N ILE A 304 -3.87 -15.08 1.64
CA ILE A 304 -3.07 -14.80 2.84
C ILE A 304 -3.39 -13.41 3.41
N PHE A 305 -3.49 -12.40 2.56
CA PHE A 305 -3.80 -11.04 3.00
C PHE A 305 -5.23 -10.86 3.51
N ALA A 306 -6.21 -11.57 2.94
CA ALA A 306 -7.56 -11.62 3.48
C ALA A 306 -7.60 -12.35 4.83
N ALA A 307 -6.77 -13.38 5.00
CA ALA A 307 -6.69 -14.15 6.24
C ALA A 307 -6.22 -13.30 7.45
N LEU A 308 -5.42 -12.25 7.23
CA LEU A 308 -5.01 -11.29 8.28
C LEU A 308 -6.19 -10.54 8.93
N THR A 309 -7.36 -10.51 8.29
CA THR A 309 -8.55 -9.89 8.88
C THR A 309 -9.71 -10.87 9.09
N SER A 310 -9.58 -12.14 8.69
CA SER A 310 -10.69 -13.11 8.78
C SER A 310 -10.68 -13.99 10.05
N GLY A 311 -9.70 -13.83 10.95
CA GLY A 311 -9.35 -14.83 11.97
C GLY A 311 -10.26 -14.95 13.20
N GLY A 312 -11.37 -14.22 13.31
CA GLY A 312 -12.29 -14.28 14.46
C GLY A 312 -11.70 -13.84 15.82
N GLY A 313 -10.41 -13.53 15.87
CA GLY A 313 -9.74 -12.91 17.01
C GLY A 313 -10.20 -11.47 17.23
N THR A 314 -9.77 -10.86 18.33
CA THR A 314 -9.99 -9.43 18.55
C THR A 314 -9.14 -8.65 17.54
N PRO A 315 -9.72 -7.79 16.69
CA PRO A 315 -8.97 -6.99 15.72
C PRO A 315 -7.86 -6.17 16.41
N PRO A 316 -6.70 -5.92 15.78
CA PRO A 316 -5.64 -5.08 16.32
C PRO A 316 -6.11 -3.71 16.80
N ALA A 317 -5.41 -3.13 17.79
CA ALA A 317 -5.69 -1.76 18.22
C ALA A 317 -5.57 -0.78 17.03
N GLY A 318 -6.48 0.19 16.95
CA GLY A 318 -6.53 1.15 15.84
C GLY A 318 -7.03 0.60 14.50
N SER A 319 -7.43 -0.67 14.40
CA SER A 319 -7.97 -1.24 13.16
C SER A 319 -9.41 -0.83 12.92
N ASP A 320 -9.79 -0.73 11.63
CA ASP A 320 -11.19 -0.69 11.24
C ASP A 320 -11.80 -2.08 11.43
N ILE A 321 -12.68 -2.23 12.42
CA ILE A 321 -13.32 -3.50 12.76
C ILE A 321 -14.29 -3.98 11.68
N THR A 322 -14.70 -3.11 10.74
CA THR A 322 -15.56 -3.54 9.63
C THR A 322 -14.84 -4.47 8.65
N ASN A 323 -13.51 -4.43 8.66
CA ASN A 323 -12.64 -5.31 7.87
C ASN A 323 -12.45 -6.71 8.48
N TYR A 324 -12.90 -6.93 9.72
CA TYR A 324 -12.60 -8.15 10.48
C TYR A 324 -13.78 -9.14 10.55
N GLY A 325 -14.58 -9.13 9.49
CA GLY A 325 -15.83 -9.86 9.39
C GLY A 325 -16.90 -9.33 10.36
N GLY A 326 -18.05 -9.99 10.38
CA GLY A 326 -19.21 -9.57 11.15
C GLY A 326 -20.45 -9.45 10.29
N THR A 327 -21.53 -8.96 10.87
CA THR A 327 -22.83 -8.86 10.19
C THR A 327 -23.25 -7.41 10.09
N LEU A 328 -23.29 -6.89 8.85
CA LEU A 328 -23.93 -5.62 8.54
C LEU A 328 -25.42 -5.83 8.24
N THR A 329 -26.26 -4.99 8.83
CA THR A 329 -27.70 -4.89 8.55
C THR A 329 -28.08 -3.42 8.41
N ALA A 330 -29.13 -3.15 7.65
CA ALA A 330 -29.63 -1.79 7.42
C ALA A 330 -31.15 -1.75 7.64
N GLN A 331 -31.68 -0.56 7.93
CA GLN A 331 -33.13 -0.37 7.99
C GLN A 331 -33.82 -0.70 6.66
N TYR A 332 -33.16 -0.36 5.54
CA TYR A 332 -33.66 -0.59 4.19
C TYR A 332 -32.65 -1.42 3.40
N GLN A 333 -32.79 -2.74 3.46
CA GLN A 333 -31.91 -3.68 2.76
C GLN A 333 -32.29 -3.90 1.29
N THR A 334 -33.46 -3.41 0.87
CA THR A 334 -33.98 -3.52 -0.49
C THR A 334 -34.47 -2.15 -0.99
N GLY A 335 -34.68 -2.03 -2.29
CA GLY A 335 -35.14 -0.78 -2.94
C GLY A 335 -34.02 0.12 -3.45
N SER A 336 -32.76 -0.22 -3.20
CA SER A 336 -31.61 0.41 -3.83
C SER A 336 -31.47 -0.02 -5.30
N PRO A 337 -30.93 0.85 -6.19
CA PRO A 337 -30.46 0.45 -7.51
C PRO A 337 -29.44 -0.70 -7.44
N SER A 338 -29.28 -1.43 -8.54
CA SER A 338 -28.26 -2.48 -8.65
C SER A 338 -26.87 -1.89 -8.43
N GLY A 339 -26.10 -2.49 -7.52
CA GLY A 339 -24.76 -2.02 -7.15
C GLY A 339 -24.73 -0.89 -6.12
N GLU A 340 -25.88 -0.43 -5.62
CA GLU A 340 -25.97 0.65 -4.63
C GLU A 340 -26.63 0.20 -3.31
N ASP A 341 -26.57 -1.09 -3.00
CA ASP A 341 -27.15 -1.66 -1.79
C ASP A 341 -26.34 -1.32 -0.51
N TYR A 342 -26.89 -1.65 0.65
CA TYR A 342 -26.30 -1.25 1.93
C TYR A 342 -24.92 -1.86 2.21
N THR A 343 -24.52 -2.93 1.53
CA THR A 343 -23.20 -3.56 1.74
C THR A 343 -22.06 -2.66 1.29
N LYS A 344 -22.33 -1.66 0.45
CA LYS A 344 -21.32 -0.72 -0.05
C LYS A 344 -20.69 0.14 1.03
N VAL A 345 -21.35 0.32 2.17
CA VAL A 345 -20.83 1.19 3.25
C VAL A 345 -19.65 0.61 4.02
N ILE A 346 -19.23 -0.63 3.75
CA ILE A 346 -18.07 -1.28 4.41
C ILE A 346 -17.22 -2.06 3.41
N ASP A 347 -17.32 -1.76 2.10
CA ASP A 347 -16.60 -2.52 1.08
C ASP A 347 -15.19 -1.97 0.79
N ASN A 348 -14.76 -0.96 1.56
CA ASN A 348 -13.52 -0.20 1.40
C ASN A 348 -13.38 0.47 0.02
N SER A 349 -14.50 0.80 -0.63
CA SER A 349 -14.53 1.48 -1.91
C SER A 349 -15.29 2.78 -1.80
N THR A 350 -14.55 3.88 -1.72
CA THR A 350 -15.15 5.21 -1.84
C THR A 350 -15.87 5.42 -3.19
N ALA A 351 -15.59 4.60 -4.20
CA ALA A 351 -16.21 4.71 -5.52
C ALA A 351 -17.62 4.10 -5.59
N THR A 352 -17.98 3.19 -4.68
CA THR A 352 -19.34 2.63 -4.55
C THR A 352 -20.13 3.44 -3.53
N LYS A 353 -21.45 3.21 -3.43
CA LYS A 353 -22.30 3.87 -2.43
C LYS A 353 -23.51 3.05 -2.07
N TYR A 354 -24.00 3.22 -0.86
CA TYR A 354 -25.36 2.87 -0.52
C TYR A 354 -26.30 4.02 -0.87
N TYR A 355 -27.39 3.71 -1.56
CA TYR A 355 -28.50 4.63 -1.81
C TYR A 355 -29.79 4.08 -1.20
N THR A 356 -30.60 4.96 -0.60
CA THR A 356 -31.95 4.63 -0.17
C THR A 356 -32.93 5.76 -0.47
N ALA A 357 -34.17 5.42 -0.80
CA ALA A 357 -35.26 6.36 -1.09
C ALA A 357 -35.80 7.08 0.18
N HIS A 358 -35.04 7.07 1.27
CA HIS A 358 -35.38 7.64 2.57
C HIS A 358 -34.29 8.61 3.03
N ALA A 359 -34.68 9.75 3.58
CA ALA A 359 -33.76 10.77 4.11
C ALA A 359 -33.15 10.41 5.48
N ALA A 360 -33.66 9.36 6.14
CA ALA A 360 -33.20 8.87 7.42
C ALA A 360 -33.15 7.34 7.34
N ALA A 361 -32.12 6.75 7.93
CA ALA A 361 -31.92 5.30 7.98
C ALA A 361 -30.94 4.96 9.11
N TRP A 362 -31.04 3.73 9.63
CA TRP A 362 -29.97 3.18 10.46
C TRP A 362 -29.18 2.10 9.71
N LEU A 363 -27.88 2.05 10.00
CA LEU A 363 -26.96 0.97 9.66
C LEU A 363 -26.47 0.35 10.97
N ARG A 364 -26.44 -0.98 11.07
CA ARG A 364 -26.03 -1.71 12.26
C ARG A 364 -24.97 -2.74 11.88
N PHE A 365 -23.83 -2.65 12.54
CA PHE A 365 -22.73 -3.60 12.41
C PHE A 365 -22.57 -4.41 13.69
N GLN A 366 -22.50 -5.73 13.56
CA GLN A 366 -22.18 -6.66 14.63
C GLN A 366 -20.80 -7.27 14.35
N PRO A 367 -19.71 -6.77 14.95
CA PRO A 367 -18.39 -7.37 14.80
C PRO A 367 -18.36 -8.80 15.36
N THR A 368 -17.38 -9.59 14.90
CA THR A 368 -17.14 -10.97 15.37
C THR A 368 -16.77 -11.06 16.84
N THR A 369 -16.15 -10.00 17.39
CA THR A 369 -15.80 -9.85 18.80
C THR A 369 -16.27 -8.50 19.33
N SER A 370 -16.49 -8.39 20.65
CA SER A 370 -16.83 -7.10 21.28
C SER A 370 -15.61 -6.18 21.25
N ASN A 371 -15.78 -4.96 20.76
CA ASN A 371 -14.68 -4.01 20.55
C ASN A 371 -15.00 -2.67 21.21
N VAL A 372 -13.96 -1.94 21.67
CA VAL A 372 -14.08 -0.53 22.11
C VAL A 372 -13.78 0.35 20.91
N VAL A 373 -14.80 0.93 20.28
CA VAL A 373 -14.61 1.91 19.18
C VAL A 373 -14.44 3.30 19.77
N VAL A 374 -13.46 4.05 19.28
CA VAL A 374 -13.12 5.43 19.71
C VAL A 374 -13.07 6.42 18.55
N LYS A 375 -13.14 5.92 17.31
CA LYS A 375 -13.09 6.72 16.10
C LYS A 375 -13.95 6.06 15.04
N TYR A 376 -14.60 6.84 14.19
CA TYR A 376 -15.26 6.33 12.99
C TYR A 376 -15.09 7.34 11.85
N THR A 377 -15.28 6.87 10.62
CA THR A 377 -15.28 7.72 9.44
C THR A 377 -16.63 7.62 8.73
N ILE A 378 -16.96 8.65 7.95
CA ILE A 378 -18.05 8.61 6.98
C ILE A 378 -17.54 9.23 5.68
N THR A 379 -17.78 8.55 4.55
CA THR A 379 -17.46 9.07 3.22
C THR A 379 -18.72 9.47 2.45
N SER A 380 -18.75 10.69 1.92
CA SER A 380 -19.86 11.18 1.09
C SER A 380 -20.00 10.39 -0.20
N GLY A 381 -21.24 10.24 -0.70
CA GLY A 381 -21.49 9.56 -1.97
C GLY A 381 -20.92 10.30 -3.20
N ASN A 382 -20.84 9.58 -4.31
CA ASN A 382 -20.27 10.05 -5.57
C ASN A 382 -21.19 10.93 -6.44
N ASP A 383 -22.44 11.16 -6.04
CA ASP A 383 -23.49 11.75 -6.90
C ASP A 383 -23.97 13.12 -6.37
N VAL A 384 -25.06 13.18 -5.60
CA VAL A 384 -25.71 14.47 -5.24
C VAL A 384 -25.40 14.91 -3.80
N PRO A 385 -24.77 16.09 -3.56
CA PRO A 385 -24.44 16.58 -2.21
C PRO A 385 -25.63 16.72 -1.25
N ALA A 386 -26.83 17.00 -1.78
CA ALA A 386 -28.05 17.11 -0.97
C ALA A 386 -28.38 15.82 -0.20
N ARG A 387 -27.97 14.66 -0.71
CA ARG A 387 -28.33 13.33 -0.19
C ARG A 387 -27.37 12.81 0.87
N ASP A 388 -26.26 13.51 1.12
CA ASP A 388 -25.28 13.05 2.11
C ASP A 388 -25.84 13.19 3.54
N PRO A 389 -25.40 12.35 4.50
CA PRO A 389 -25.78 12.48 5.90
C PRO A 389 -25.41 13.85 6.45
N LYS A 390 -26.35 14.50 7.16
CA LYS A 390 -26.16 15.79 7.83
C LYS A 390 -26.19 15.65 9.35
N ASN A 391 -27.11 14.83 9.85
CA ASN A 391 -27.31 14.59 11.28
C ASN A 391 -27.36 13.08 11.55
N TRP A 392 -26.65 12.62 12.57
CA TRP A 392 -26.70 11.23 13.01
C TRP A 392 -26.23 11.08 14.45
N THR A 393 -26.50 9.90 15.01
CA THR A 393 -25.84 9.43 16.23
C THR A 393 -25.10 8.13 15.96
N LEU A 394 -23.91 7.99 16.53
CA LEU A 394 -23.25 6.69 16.65
C LEU A 394 -23.62 6.09 18.00
N GLN A 395 -24.00 4.81 18.01
CA GLN A 395 -24.52 4.14 19.19
C GLN A 395 -23.89 2.77 19.38
N GLY A 396 -23.69 2.37 20.64
CA GLY A 396 -23.23 1.05 21.04
C GLY A 396 -24.32 0.27 21.77
N SER A 397 -24.37 -1.05 21.59
CA SER A 397 -25.27 -1.95 22.32
C SER A 397 -24.61 -3.29 22.62
N ASN A 398 -24.99 -3.91 23.74
CA ASN A 398 -24.57 -5.26 24.12
C ASN A 398 -25.71 -6.30 24.02
N ASN A 399 -26.93 -5.87 23.66
CA ASN A 399 -28.10 -6.74 23.52
C ASN A 399 -28.87 -6.52 22.20
N GLY A 400 -28.44 -5.56 21.38
CA GLY A 400 -29.05 -5.22 20.09
C GLY A 400 -30.38 -4.45 20.18
N THR A 401 -30.90 -4.18 21.38
CA THR A 401 -32.21 -3.55 21.61
C THR A 401 -32.10 -2.24 22.39
N SER A 402 -31.25 -2.19 23.42
CA SER A 402 -30.94 -0.99 24.22
C SER A 402 -29.66 -0.36 23.69
N TRP A 403 -29.71 0.92 23.35
CA TRP A 403 -28.61 1.63 22.68
C TRP A 403 -28.08 2.76 23.55
N THR A 404 -26.77 2.81 23.73
CA THR A 404 -26.06 3.93 24.35
C THR A 404 -25.54 4.84 23.24
N THR A 405 -25.86 6.14 23.28
CA THR A 405 -25.29 7.10 22.34
C THR A 405 -23.84 7.37 22.71
N LEU A 406 -22.93 7.13 21.76
CA LEU A 406 -21.49 7.32 21.90
C LEU A 406 -21.03 8.65 21.33
N ASP A 407 -21.65 9.07 20.22
CA ASP A 407 -21.36 10.34 19.57
C ASP A 407 -22.62 10.90 18.89
N THR A 408 -22.69 12.23 18.77
CA THR A 408 -23.79 12.95 18.11
C THR A 408 -23.22 14.01 17.20
N GLN A 409 -23.53 13.92 15.91
CA GLN A 409 -23.12 14.90 14.90
C GLN A 409 -24.34 15.61 14.32
N THR A 410 -24.21 16.92 14.15
CA THR A 410 -25.24 17.76 13.55
C THR A 410 -24.63 18.70 12.52
N ASN A 411 -25.44 19.09 11.53
CA ASN A 411 -25.11 20.06 10.49
C ASN A 411 -23.80 19.77 9.74
N GLN A 412 -23.49 18.49 9.53
CA GLN A 412 -22.30 18.08 8.82
C GLN A 412 -22.43 18.38 7.32
N THR A 413 -21.33 18.83 6.74
CA THR A 413 -21.19 19.10 5.31
C THR A 413 -19.94 18.42 4.76
N PHE A 414 -19.97 18.09 3.47
CA PHE A 414 -18.87 17.50 2.71
C PHE A 414 -18.50 18.44 1.56
N ALA A 415 -17.29 19.01 1.59
CA ALA A 415 -16.86 20.07 0.68
C ALA A 415 -16.62 19.59 -0.76
N SER A 416 -16.36 18.29 -0.94
CA SER A 416 -16.18 17.62 -2.23
C SER A 416 -16.93 16.28 -2.23
N ARG A 417 -16.94 15.58 -3.37
CA ARG A 417 -17.41 14.19 -3.46
C ARG A 417 -16.33 13.23 -2.98
N LEU A 418 -16.77 12.05 -2.54
CA LEU A 418 -15.88 11.02 -1.98
C LEU A 418 -15.03 11.52 -0.82
N LEU A 419 -15.48 12.57 -0.13
CA LEU A 419 -14.77 13.12 1.01
C LEU A 419 -15.03 12.27 2.25
N THR A 420 -13.98 11.66 2.79
CA THR A 420 -14.00 11.00 4.08
C THR A 420 -13.83 12.02 5.20
N LYS A 421 -14.72 11.98 6.19
CA LYS A 421 -14.60 12.76 7.43
C LYS A 421 -14.40 11.82 8.61
N THR A 422 -13.48 12.18 9.48
CA THR A 422 -13.12 11.41 10.68
C THR A 422 -13.73 12.04 11.92
N TYR A 423 -14.28 11.22 12.80
CA TYR A 423 -14.90 11.62 14.06
C TYR A 423 -14.31 10.79 15.20
N THR A 424 -13.75 11.47 16.20
CA THR A 424 -13.16 10.85 17.39
C THR A 424 -14.00 11.16 18.62
N PHE A 425 -14.20 10.19 19.49
CA PHE A 425 -15.00 10.33 20.71
C PHE A 425 -14.40 9.49 21.86
N SER A 426 -14.70 9.84 23.10
CA SER A 426 -14.25 9.08 24.25
C SER A 426 -15.17 7.89 24.50
N ASN A 427 -14.59 6.70 24.55
CA ASN A 427 -15.29 5.48 24.94
C ASN A 427 -14.30 4.49 25.58
N SER A 428 -14.72 3.86 26.67
CA SER A 428 -13.97 2.82 27.36
C SER A 428 -14.75 1.51 27.46
N THR A 429 -15.96 1.46 26.90
CA THR A 429 -16.86 0.31 26.96
C THR A 429 -16.84 -0.43 25.63
N ALA A 430 -16.63 -1.75 25.69
CA ALA A 430 -16.73 -2.61 24.53
C ALA A 430 -18.20 -2.93 24.23
N TYR A 431 -18.56 -2.91 22.94
CA TYR A 431 -19.91 -3.21 22.48
C TYR A 431 -19.91 -4.33 21.44
N THR A 432 -20.92 -5.19 21.49
CA THR A 432 -21.17 -6.25 20.48
C THR A 432 -21.94 -5.77 19.27
N TYR A 433 -22.57 -4.59 19.35
CA TYR A 433 -23.24 -3.93 18.22
C TYR A 433 -22.89 -2.45 18.17
N TYR A 434 -22.67 -1.96 16.95
CA TYR A 434 -22.59 -0.55 16.63
C TYR A 434 -23.71 -0.16 15.68
N ARG A 435 -24.31 1.02 15.87
CA ARG A 435 -25.35 1.55 14.99
C ARG A 435 -25.07 3.00 14.63
N LEU A 436 -25.01 3.28 13.34
CA LEU A 436 -25.08 4.63 12.80
C LEU A 436 -26.54 4.94 12.50
N ASN A 437 -27.12 5.87 13.25
CA ASN A 437 -28.52 6.27 13.11
C ASN A 437 -28.61 7.65 12.45
N ILE A 438 -28.76 7.68 11.13
CA ILE A 438 -28.86 8.89 10.33
C ILE A 438 -30.28 9.43 10.44
N THR A 439 -30.41 10.67 10.92
CA THR A 439 -31.69 11.31 11.19
C THR A 439 -32.05 12.39 10.17
N ALA A 440 -31.06 12.92 9.44
CA ALA A 440 -31.30 13.84 8.34
C ALA A 440 -30.15 13.81 7.33
N VAL A 441 -30.48 14.07 6.07
CA VAL A 441 -29.55 14.43 5.00
C VAL A 441 -29.44 15.94 4.85
N SER A 442 -28.50 16.41 4.01
CA SER A 442 -28.31 17.84 3.75
C SER A 442 -29.63 18.53 3.33
N SER A 443 -30.31 17.99 2.32
CA SER A 443 -31.68 18.37 1.92
C SER A 443 -32.37 17.29 1.07
N GLY A 444 -33.70 17.35 0.91
CA GLY A 444 -34.46 16.39 0.12
C GLY A 444 -34.91 15.15 0.92
N SER A 445 -35.32 14.10 0.20
CA SER A 445 -36.04 12.94 0.76
C SER A 445 -35.31 11.60 0.65
N VAL A 446 -34.08 11.58 0.14
CA VAL A 446 -33.30 10.35 -0.15
C VAL A 446 -31.88 10.49 0.39
N MET A 447 -31.23 9.38 0.72
CA MET A 447 -29.90 9.34 1.32
C MET A 447 -28.91 8.56 0.46
N GLN A 448 -27.65 9.01 0.46
CA GLN A 448 -26.52 8.27 -0.09
C GLN A 448 -25.29 8.36 0.83
N MET A 449 -24.44 7.35 0.83
CA MET A 449 -23.15 7.35 1.54
C MET A 449 -22.22 6.28 0.94
N SER A 450 -20.92 6.57 0.87
CA SER A 450 -19.94 5.62 0.31
C SER A 450 -19.38 4.66 1.33
N GLU A 451 -18.85 5.13 2.47
CA GLU A 451 -18.16 4.28 3.45
C GLU A 451 -18.49 4.69 4.89
N TRP A 452 -18.43 3.72 5.80
CA TRP A 452 -18.52 3.85 7.26
C TRP A 452 -17.58 2.85 7.93
N GLU A 453 -16.44 3.34 8.41
CA GLU A 453 -15.43 2.54 9.09
C GLU A 453 -15.49 2.79 10.60
N LEU A 454 -15.20 1.76 11.40
CA LEU A 454 -15.27 1.79 12.87
C LEU A 454 -13.92 1.40 13.45
N PHE A 455 -13.23 2.33 14.10
CA PHE A 455 -11.85 2.11 14.56
C PHE A 455 -11.79 1.78 16.05
N ARG A 456 -11.16 0.65 16.35
CA ARG A 456 -10.87 0.20 17.72
C ARG A 456 -9.85 1.12 18.42
N ASN A 457 -9.95 1.22 19.75
CA ASN A 457 -8.98 1.89 20.61
C ASN A 457 -7.57 1.29 20.60
#